data_AF-A0A4Y9NLJ4-F1
#
_entry.id   AF-A0A4Y9NLJ4-F1
#
_cell.length_a   1.000
_cell.length_b   1.000
_cell.length_c   1.000
_cell.angle_alpha   90.00
_cell.angle_beta   90.00
_cell.angle_gamma   90.00
#
_symmetry.space_group_name_H-M   'P 1'
#
loop_
_entity.id
_entity.type
_entity.pdbx_description
1 polymer ?
#
loop_
_entity_poly.entity_id
_entity_poly.type
_entity_poly.pdbx_seq_one_letter_code
_entity_poly.pdbx_strand_id
1 'polypeptide(L)'
;MPGPELLRPGDARYDAARRVWNAMVDRRPALVVRCRTASDVATAILLARAEGLEIGVRCGGHGVAGHAVPEGGLMIDLSPMNGVRIDPERQRAWVQGGALLGALDAASQPHGLATTAGNVSHTGVGGLTLGGGMGWLAREHGLACDNLLSCEVVTATGDVVRSSAEENAELFWGLRGGGGNFGVVTQFEFRLHRSGTRALSVELDFPVSEALAPTARWRDLSGDAPRRATYTATVAGGIATLGFVWIGDSEGGRQHARALQALGEPIARRVVELSYLDLQCRDDDLQEHAQRRYWKGHYFRELPDAAIAALLAHDPTVAAGLQAYGGGPSRSRRPAPSHRRASATSSAGHRWTPSPFLSGRPPRTPG
;
A
#
# COMPACT_ATOMS: atom_id res chain seq x y z
N MET A 1 32.83 0.13 2.78
CA MET A 1 31.46 -0.33 3.13
C MET A 1 31.47 -1.84 3.09
N PRO A 2 30.94 -2.56 4.11
CA PRO A 2 30.81 -4.01 4.02
C PRO A 2 29.91 -4.36 2.82
N GLY A 3 30.23 -5.45 2.11
CA GLY A 3 29.43 -5.96 0.99
C GLY A 3 28.01 -6.40 1.41
N PRO A 4 27.20 -6.89 0.47
CA PRO A 4 25.86 -7.36 0.79
C PRO A 4 25.92 -8.56 1.75
N GLU A 5 24.91 -8.68 2.60
CA GLU A 5 24.77 -9.85 3.46
C GLU A 5 24.10 -10.98 2.67
N LEU A 6 24.73 -12.16 2.67
CA LEU A 6 24.24 -13.36 2.01
C LEU A 6 23.71 -14.32 3.07
N LEU A 7 22.49 -14.83 2.88
CA LEU A 7 21.86 -15.78 3.79
C LEU A 7 21.39 -17.02 3.03
N ARG A 8 21.77 -18.19 3.52
CA ARG A 8 21.43 -19.50 2.99
C ARG A 8 20.61 -20.31 4.01
N PRO A 9 19.89 -21.35 3.57
CA PRO A 9 19.31 -22.31 4.49
C PRO A 9 20.33 -22.82 5.51
N GLY A 10 19.99 -22.73 6.79
CA GLY A 10 20.87 -23.07 7.92
C GLY A 10 21.48 -21.86 8.63
N ASP A 11 21.56 -20.69 7.99
CA ASP A 11 22.03 -19.47 8.65
C ASP A 11 21.01 -18.98 9.68
N ALA A 12 21.49 -18.51 10.83
CA ALA A 12 20.64 -18.10 11.95
C ALA A 12 19.58 -17.04 11.60
N ARG A 13 19.87 -16.17 10.61
CA ARG A 13 18.97 -15.09 10.17
C ARG A 13 18.13 -15.44 8.93
N TYR A 14 18.35 -16.59 8.29
CA TYR A 14 17.69 -16.96 7.04
C TYR A 14 16.16 -17.04 7.17
N ASP A 15 15.66 -17.74 8.18
CA ASP A 15 14.20 -17.87 8.38
C ASP A 15 13.55 -16.52 8.69
N ALA A 16 14.25 -15.59 9.33
CA ALA A 16 13.75 -14.23 9.54
C ALA A 16 13.73 -13.42 8.24
N ALA A 17 14.78 -13.53 7.42
CA ALA A 17 14.93 -12.77 6.18
C ALA A 17 13.93 -13.18 5.09
N ARG A 18 13.51 -14.44 5.03
CA ARG A 18 12.50 -14.90 4.06
C ARG A 18 11.05 -14.65 4.49
N ARG A 19 10.78 -14.42 5.79
CA ARG A 19 9.41 -14.16 6.28
C ARG A 19 8.88 -12.84 5.74
N VAL A 20 7.72 -12.92 5.08
CA VAL A 20 6.99 -11.77 4.53
C VAL A 20 5.69 -11.54 5.29
N TRP A 21 4.98 -10.47 4.94
CA TRP A 21 3.79 -10.02 5.64
C TRP A 21 2.65 -11.04 5.66
N ASN A 22 2.42 -11.76 4.55
CA ASN A 22 1.43 -12.85 4.51
C ASN A 22 2.07 -14.16 4.98
N ALA A 23 1.70 -14.64 6.16
CA ALA A 23 2.23 -15.87 6.74
C ALA A 23 1.75 -17.16 6.05
N MET A 24 0.90 -17.06 5.02
CA MET A 24 0.64 -18.19 4.10
C MET A 24 1.83 -18.49 3.18
N VAL A 25 2.73 -17.53 3.00
CA VAL A 25 3.90 -17.67 2.13
C VAL A 25 5.06 -18.22 2.96
N ASP A 26 5.26 -19.53 2.90
CA ASP A 26 6.36 -20.23 3.60
C ASP A 26 7.32 -20.91 2.61
N ARG A 27 7.80 -20.15 1.64
CA ARG A 27 8.75 -20.62 0.61
C ARG A 27 10.20 -20.50 1.08
N ARG A 28 11.10 -21.27 0.46
CA ARG A 28 12.52 -21.35 0.83
C ARG A 28 13.44 -20.97 -0.34
N PRO A 29 13.85 -19.69 -0.47
CA PRO A 29 14.87 -19.28 -1.44
C PRO A 29 16.20 -20.02 -1.23
N ALA A 30 16.91 -20.38 -2.30
CA ALA A 30 18.26 -20.94 -2.17
C ALA A 30 19.25 -19.91 -1.60
N LEU A 31 19.01 -18.62 -1.87
CA LEU A 31 19.84 -17.52 -1.41
C LEU A 31 18.98 -16.27 -1.17
N VAL A 32 19.19 -15.59 -0.04
CA VAL A 32 18.73 -14.23 0.19
C VAL A 32 19.93 -13.29 0.14
N VAL A 33 19.87 -12.28 -0.73
CA VAL A 33 20.89 -11.25 -0.89
C VAL A 33 20.34 -9.94 -0.34
N ARG A 34 20.87 -9.48 0.80
CA ARG A 34 20.45 -8.22 1.43
C ARG A 34 21.30 -7.08 0.89
N CYS A 35 20.80 -6.42 -0.13
CA CYS A 35 21.50 -5.38 -0.88
C CYS A 35 21.54 -4.06 -0.11
N ARG A 36 22.64 -3.31 -0.25
CA ARG A 36 22.82 -1.96 0.31
C ARG A 36 23.03 -0.91 -0.77
N THR A 37 23.37 -1.35 -1.98
CA THR A 37 23.67 -0.49 -3.13
C THR A 37 23.06 -1.04 -4.42
N ALA A 38 22.95 -0.21 -5.45
CA ALA A 38 22.58 -0.66 -6.79
C ALA A 38 23.58 -1.68 -7.38
N SER A 39 24.86 -1.57 -7.02
CA SER A 39 25.88 -2.54 -7.43
C SER A 39 25.63 -3.93 -6.82
N ASP A 40 25.17 -4.00 -5.58
CA ASP A 40 24.81 -5.28 -4.95
C ASP A 40 23.63 -5.93 -5.69
N VAL A 41 22.64 -5.12 -6.06
CA VAL A 41 21.46 -5.55 -6.82
C VAL A 41 21.88 -6.05 -8.21
N ALA A 42 22.75 -5.32 -8.91
CA ALA A 42 23.27 -5.73 -10.22
C ALA A 42 24.01 -7.07 -10.12
N THR A 43 24.87 -7.22 -9.12
CA THR A 43 25.60 -8.46 -8.86
C THR A 43 24.65 -9.62 -8.57
N ALA A 44 23.59 -9.40 -7.78
CA ALA A 44 22.58 -10.41 -7.48
C ALA A 44 21.79 -10.85 -8.70
N ILE A 45 21.39 -9.91 -9.58
CA ILE A 45 20.70 -10.21 -10.85
C ILE A 45 21.61 -11.03 -11.76
N LEU A 46 22.86 -10.62 -11.92
CA LEU A 46 23.83 -11.33 -12.77
C LEU A 46 24.12 -12.74 -12.26
N LEU A 47 24.24 -12.91 -10.94
CA LEU A 47 24.38 -14.23 -10.31
C LEU A 47 23.15 -15.10 -10.57
N ALA A 48 21.94 -14.59 -10.30
CA ALA A 48 20.71 -15.35 -10.54
C ALA A 48 20.58 -15.77 -12.00
N ARG A 49 20.96 -14.90 -12.94
CA ARG A 49 20.97 -15.21 -14.37
C ARG A 49 21.99 -16.29 -14.73
N ALA A 50 23.21 -16.20 -14.20
CA ALA A 50 24.26 -17.18 -14.45
C ALA A 50 23.87 -18.58 -13.93
N GLU A 51 23.18 -18.63 -12.79
CA GLU A 51 22.77 -19.87 -12.12
C GLU A 51 21.35 -20.34 -12.50
N GLY A 52 20.65 -19.61 -13.37
CA GLY A 52 19.28 -19.96 -13.78
C GLY A 52 18.25 -19.90 -12.65
N LEU A 53 18.44 -19.03 -11.65
CA LEU A 53 17.58 -18.90 -10.48
C LEU A 53 16.43 -17.92 -10.72
N GLU A 54 15.22 -18.30 -10.31
CA GLU A 54 14.08 -17.38 -10.26
C GLU A 54 14.38 -16.23 -9.28
N ILE A 55 14.12 -15.00 -9.70
CA ILE A 55 14.35 -13.80 -8.88
C ILE A 55 13.04 -13.38 -8.21
N GLY A 56 13.05 -13.28 -6.88
CA GLY A 56 12.05 -12.53 -6.12
C GLY A 56 12.65 -11.26 -5.53
N VAL A 57 11.92 -10.15 -5.58
CA VAL A 57 12.39 -8.85 -5.09
C VAL A 57 11.55 -8.41 -3.90
N ARG A 58 12.21 -8.11 -2.78
CA ARG A 58 11.57 -7.68 -1.54
C ARG A 58 11.89 -6.22 -1.22
N CYS A 59 10.83 -5.43 -1.09
CA CYS A 59 10.82 -4.15 -0.37
C CYS A 59 10.25 -4.40 1.06
N GLY A 60 9.07 -3.87 1.38
CA GLY A 60 8.39 -4.14 2.67
C GLY A 60 7.75 -5.53 2.79
N GLY A 61 7.66 -6.31 1.71
CA GLY A 61 7.15 -7.69 1.75
C GLY A 61 5.62 -7.84 1.90
N HIS A 62 4.85 -6.82 1.53
CA HIS A 62 3.37 -6.79 1.62
C HIS A 62 2.62 -7.52 0.50
N GLY A 63 3.31 -8.05 -0.51
CA GLY A 63 2.66 -8.73 -1.63
C GLY A 63 1.87 -9.96 -1.18
N VAL A 64 0.53 -9.89 -1.23
CA VAL A 64 -0.38 -10.95 -0.77
C VAL A 64 -0.07 -12.30 -1.44
N ALA A 65 0.27 -12.28 -2.73
CA ALA A 65 0.60 -13.47 -3.52
C ALA A 65 2.01 -14.04 -3.26
N GLY A 66 2.85 -13.35 -2.48
CA GLY A 66 4.17 -13.84 -2.10
C GLY A 66 5.25 -13.77 -3.18
N HIS A 67 5.10 -12.94 -4.22
CA HIS A 67 6.09 -12.82 -5.32
C HIS A 67 7.51 -12.47 -4.86
N ALA A 68 7.65 -11.87 -3.68
CA ALA A 68 8.95 -11.50 -3.12
C ALA A 68 9.79 -12.71 -2.66
N VAL A 69 9.18 -13.89 -2.48
CA VAL A 69 9.85 -15.09 -1.96
C VAL A 69 9.75 -16.21 -3.01
N PRO A 70 10.82 -16.47 -3.79
CA PRO A 70 10.85 -17.58 -4.73
C PRO A 70 11.13 -18.89 -3.98
N GLU A 71 10.65 -20.02 -4.52
CA GLU A 71 11.01 -21.35 -4.02
C GLU A 71 12.28 -21.82 -4.72
N GLY A 72 13.35 -22.12 -3.98
CA GLY A 72 14.64 -22.52 -4.55
C GLY A 72 15.35 -21.44 -5.39
N GLY A 73 14.78 -20.24 -5.53
CA GLY A 73 15.36 -19.12 -6.28
C GLY A 73 16.24 -18.19 -5.47
N LEU A 74 16.57 -17.03 -6.05
CA LEU A 74 17.33 -15.95 -5.41
C LEU A 74 16.39 -14.81 -5.00
N MET A 75 16.42 -14.47 -3.72
CA MET A 75 15.66 -13.35 -3.17
C MET A 75 16.54 -12.13 -3.01
N ILE A 76 16.24 -11.05 -3.74
CA ILE A 76 16.87 -9.73 -3.57
C ILE A 76 16.10 -8.98 -2.49
N ASP A 77 16.69 -8.85 -1.30
CA ASP A 77 16.14 -8.10 -0.18
C ASP A 77 16.70 -6.68 -0.15
N LEU A 78 15.84 -5.71 -0.49
CA LEU A 78 16.17 -4.29 -0.49
C LEU A 78 16.00 -3.65 0.89
N SER A 79 15.51 -4.35 1.92
CA SER A 79 15.23 -3.76 3.24
C SER A 79 16.37 -2.94 3.85
N PRO A 80 17.67 -3.20 3.60
CA PRO A 80 18.74 -2.32 4.05
C PRO A 80 18.84 -0.97 3.30
N MET A 81 18.25 -0.85 2.11
CA MET A 81 18.17 0.37 1.29
C MET A 81 16.92 1.18 1.67
N ASN A 82 16.91 1.76 2.87
CA ASN A 82 15.73 2.42 3.46
C ASN A 82 15.87 3.94 3.65
N GLY A 83 16.90 4.55 3.06
CA GLY A 83 17.16 5.99 3.16
C GLY A 83 16.09 6.84 2.50
N VAL A 84 15.77 7.97 3.14
CA VAL A 84 14.85 8.99 2.64
C VAL A 84 15.51 10.37 2.79
N ARG A 85 15.49 11.17 1.73
CA ARG A 85 15.96 12.55 1.72
C ARG A 85 14.89 13.48 1.17
N ILE A 86 14.62 14.57 1.88
CA ILE A 86 13.63 15.58 1.50
C ILE A 86 14.33 16.88 1.13
N ASP A 87 13.87 17.49 0.05
CA ASP A 87 14.15 18.88 -0.30
C ASP A 87 12.83 19.66 -0.17
N PRO A 88 12.66 20.44 0.92
CA PRO A 88 11.41 21.13 1.17
C PRO A 88 11.18 22.32 0.24
N GLU A 89 12.25 22.95 -0.27
CA GLU A 89 12.17 24.09 -1.17
C GLU A 89 11.66 23.66 -2.55
N ARG A 90 12.23 22.56 -3.07
CA ARG A 90 11.82 21.99 -4.36
C ARG A 90 10.62 21.06 -4.25
N GLN A 91 10.18 20.76 -3.03
CA GLN A 91 9.13 19.79 -2.71
C GLN A 91 9.41 18.43 -3.37
N ARG A 92 10.60 17.88 -3.12
CA ARG A 92 11.04 16.60 -3.69
C ARG A 92 11.48 15.64 -2.60
N ALA A 93 11.24 14.34 -2.83
CA ALA A 93 11.78 13.27 -2.00
C ALA A 93 12.60 12.31 -2.85
N TRP A 94 13.76 11.89 -2.35
CA TRP A 94 14.53 10.77 -2.87
C TRP A 94 14.44 9.63 -1.86
N VAL A 95 13.92 8.49 -2.29
CA VAL A 95 13.52 7.38 -1.44
C VAL A 95 14.15 6.10 -1.97
N GLN A 96 14.96 5.42 -1.16
CA GLN A 96 15.56 4.16 -1.58
C GLN A 96 14.52 3.05 -1.73
N GLY A 97 14.81 2.08 -2.60
CA GLY A 97 13.85 1.08 -3.05
C GLY A 97 13.32 0.12 -1.99
N GLY A 98 14.00 0.01 -0.85
CA GLY A 98 13.59 -0.78 0.32
C GLY A 98 12.89 0.02 1.42
N ALA A 99 12.73 1.33 1.26
CA ALA A 99 12.10 2.16 2.28
C ALA A 99 10.61 1.80 2.48
N LEU A 100 10.14 2.01 3.70
CA LEU A 100 8.74 1.87 4.06
C LEU A 100 8.02 3.21 3.93
N LEU A 101 6.70 3.19 3.77
CA LEU A 101 5.90 4.42 3.62
C LEU A 101 6.02 5.32 4.85
N GLY A 102 6.00 4.75 6.05
CA GLY A 102 6.14 5.50 7.29
C GLY A 102 7.46 6.26 7.38
N ALA A 103 8.54 5.76 6.76
CA ALA A 103 9.81 6.50 6.69
C ALA A 103 9.73 7.71 5.74
N LEU A 104 9.01 7.58 4.62
CA LEU A 104 8.73 8.70 3.72
C LEU A 104 7.85 9.76 4.39
N ASP A 105 6.77 9.32 5.04
CA ASP A 105 5.86 10.20 5.75
C ASP A 105 6.59 10.92 6.91
N ALA A 106 7.31 10.19 7.76
CA ALA A 106 8.05 10.76 8.89
C ALA A 106 9.13 11.77 8.46
N ALA A 107 9.79 11.55 7.32
CA ALA A 107 10.80 12.48 6.81
C ALA A 107 10.18 13.77 6.21
N SER A 108 9.00 13.67 5.59
CA SER A 108 8.37 14.79 4.87
C SER A 108 7.48 15.68 5.76
N GLN A 109 6.85 15.09 6.79
CA GLN A 109 5.92 15.78 7.67
C GLN A 109 6.49 16.94 8.51
N PRO A 110 7.77 16.94 8.95
CA PRO A 110 8.38 18.12 9.59
C PRO A 110 8.34 19.38 8.71
N HIS A 111 8.19 19.22 7.39
CA HIS A 111 8.10 20.31 6.42
C HIS A 111 6.66 20.62 5.99
N GLY A 112 5.65 19.97 6.59
CA GLY A 112 4.24 20.06 6.17
C GLY A 112 3.99 19.50 4.77
N LEU A 113 4.86 18.59 4.32
CA LEU A 113 4.84 17.98 3.00
C LEU A 113 4.40 16.52 3.06
N ALA A 114 3.74 16.05 2.01
CA ALA A 114 3.44 14.64 1.79
C ALA A 114 3.29 14.34 0.29
N THR A 115 3.22 13.07 -0.07
CA THR A 115 2.79 12.64 -1.41
C THR A 115 1.88 11.43 -1.26
N THR A 116 1.16 11.06 -2.32
CA THR A 116 0.28 9.88 -2.22
C THR A 116 1.10 8.63 -1.94
N ALA A 117 0.75 7.97 -0.83
CA ALA A 117 1.23 6.67 -0.39
C ALA A 117 0.03 5.75 -0.12
N GLY A 118 0.28 4.52 0.35
CA GLY A 118 -0.75 3.65 0.94
C GLY A 118 -1.03 4.00 2.41
N ASN A 119 -2.09 3.41 2.96
CA ASN A 119 -2.63 3.77 4.30
C ASN A 119 -2.03 2.93 5.45
N VAL A 120 -0.94 2.21 5.23
CA VAL A 120 -0.34 1.26 6.19
C VAL A 120 1.17 1.46 6.18
N SER A 121 1.73 1.92 7.29
CA SER A 121 3.04 2.60 7.32
C SER A 121 4.21 1.66 7.01
N HIS A 122 4.11 0.39 7.39
CA HIS A 122 5.11 -0.66 7.13
C HIS A 122 5.03 -1.27 5.73
N THR A 123 4.14 -0.77 4.87
CA THR A 123 4.13 -1.13 3.45
C THR A 123 5.41 -0.64 2.77
N GLY A 124 5.93 -1.42 1.82
CA GLY A 124 7.10 -1.03 1.04
C GLY A 124 6.78 -0.03 -0.07
N VAL A 125 7.57 1.04 -0.19
CA VAL A 125 7.39 2.08 -1.23
C VAL A 125 7.46 1.51 -2.64
N GLY A 126 8.34 0.53 -2.86
CA GLY A 126 8.62 0.00 -4.19
C GLY A 126 7.42 -0.71 -4.79
N GLY A 127 6.99 -1.82 -4.16
CA GLY A 127 5.86 -2.60 -4.66
C GLY A 127 4.57 -1.79 -4.79
N LEU A 128 4.31 -0.89 -3.84
CA LEU A 128 3.12 -0.04 -3.87
C LEU A 128 3.16 0.94 -5.05
N THR A 129 4.25 1.68 -5.22
CA THR A 129 4.39 2.68 -6.28
C THR A 129 4.37 2.03 -7.66
N LEU A 130 5.10 0.92 -7.83
CA LEU A 130 5.21 0.25 -9.12
C LEU A 130 3.90 -0.40 -9.58
N GLY A 131 3.01 -0.75 -8.64
CA GLY A 131 1.64 -1.20 -8.94
C GLY A 131 0.63 -0.06 -9.13
N GLY A 132 1.02 1.18 -8.86
CA GLY A 132 0.15 2.36 -8.92
C GLY A 132 0.19 3.17 -7.63
N GLY A 133 -0.30 2.57 -6.54
CA GLY A 133 -0.29 3.13 -5.19
C GLY A 133 -1.45 4.09 -4.91
N MET A 134 -2.41 3.62 -4.12
CA MET A 134 -3.59 4.39 -3.70
C MET A 134 -3.57 4.58 -2.18
N GLY A 135 -4.07 5.73 -1.75
CA GLY A 135 -4.32 6.03 -0.34
C GLY A 135 -5.01 7.38 -0.16
N TRP A 136 -4.90 7.97 1.04
CA TRP A 136 -5.70 9.13 1.43
C TRP A 136 -5.59 10.35 0.53
N LEU A 137 -4.40 10.60 -0.05
CA LEU A 137 -4.14 11.74 -0.94
C LEU A 137 -4.46 11.45 -2.42
N ALA A 138 -4.87 10.23 -2.77
CA ALA A 138 -5.02 9.83 -4.17
C ALA A 138 -6.07 10.64 -4.93
N ARG A 139 -7.13 11.12 -4.26
CA ARG A 139 -8.16 11.96 -4.87
C ARG A 139 -7.65 13.36 -5.21
N GLU A 140 -6.74 13.91 -4.41
CA GLU A 140 -6.23 15.26 -4.60
C GLU A 140 -4.98 15.29 -5.49
N HIS A 141 -4.08 14.32 -5.33
CA HIS A 141 -2.76 14.34 -5.95
C HIS A 141 -2.50 13.16 -6.89
N GLY A 142 -3.49 12.32 -7.17
CA GLY A 142 -3.32 11.12 -8.00
C GLY A 142 -2.58 10.00 -7.28
N LEU A 143 -2.34 8.91 -7.98
CA LEU A 143 -1.67 7.72 -7.44
C LEU A 143 -0.22 8.03 -7.02
N ALA A 144 0.41 7.16 -6.21
CA ALA A 144 1.83 7.29 -5.89
C ALA A 144 2.69 7.38 -7.16
N CYS A 145 2.39 6.55 -8.16
CA CYS A 145 3.06 6.57 -9.47
C CYS A 145 2.80 7.85 -10.29
N ASP A 146 1.72 8.59 -10.04
CA ASP A 146 1.47 9.89 -10.71
C ASP A 146 2.38 11.00 -10.16
N ASN A 147 2.89 10.80 -8.95
CA ASN A 147 3.79 11.73 -8.27
C ASN A 147 5.27 11.39 -8.49
N LEU A 148 5.54 10.30 -9.19
CA LEU A 148 6.90 9.90 -9.54
C LEU A 148 7.49 10.84 -10.59
N LEU A 149 8.72 11.30 -10.36
CA LEU A 149 9.49 12.17 -11.26
C LEU A 149 10.58 11.39 -11.98
N SER A 150 11.25 10.45 -11.29
CA SER A 150 12.21 9.53 -11.90
C SER A 150 12.52 8.32 -11.01
N CYS A 151 13.16 7.31 -11.57
CA CYS A 151 13.71 6.15 -10.86
C CYS A 151 15.15 5.86 -11.27
N GLU A 152 15.96 5.38 -10.33
CA GLU A 152 17.17 4.60 -10.60
C GLU A 152 16.79 3.12 -10.63
N VAL A 153 17.16 2.43 -11.70
CA VAL A 153 16.70 1.06 -12.00
C VAL A 153 17.88 0.20 -12.38
N VAL A 154 17.98 -0.98 -11.77
CA VAL A 154 18.90 -2.02 -12.22
C VAL A 154 18.15 -2.98 -13.14
N THR A 155 18.57 -3.04 -14.39
CA THR A 155 17.93 -3.86 -15.43
C THR A 155 18.35 -5.33 -15.34
N ALA A 156 17.72 -6.20 -16.15
CA ALA A 156 18.06 -7.62 -16.22
C ALA A 156 19.49 -7.91 -16.74
N THR A 157 20.13 -6.95 -17.40
CA THR A 157 21.54 -7.03 -17.84
C THR A 157 22.51 -6.57 -16.75
N GLY A 158 22.02 -6.08 -15.61
CA GLY A 158 22.83 -5.51 -14.53
C GLY A 158 23.16 -4.03 -14.71
N ASP A 159 22.70 -3.39 -15.79
CA ASP A 159 22.94 -1.97 -16.03
C ASP A 159 22.11 -1.11 -15.07
N VAL A 160 22.73 -0.09 -14.49
CA VAL A 160 22.06 0.93 -13.67
C VAL A 160 21.67 2.08 -14.59
N VAL A 161 20.37 2.30 -14.76
CA VAL A 161 19.82 3.35 -15.63
C VAL A 161 18.91 4.30 -14.86
N ARG A 162 18.84 5.55 -15.30
CA ARG A 162 17.83 6.50 -14.85
C ARG A 162 16.63 6.46 -15.78
N SER A 163 15.42 6.50 -15.24
CA SER A 163 14.18 6.61 -16.01
C SER A 163 13.35 7.78 -15.54
N SER A 164 12.91 8.64 -16.45
CA SER A 164 12.05 9.81 -16.26
C SER A 164 11.20 10.06 -17.49
N ALA A 165 10.48 11.18 -17.56
CA ALA A 165 9.75 11.55 -18.78
C ALA A 165 10.71 11.95 -19.95
N GLU A 166 11.94 12.32 -19.62
CA GLU A 166 12.95 12.84 -20.54
C GLU A 166 14.07 11.83 -20.84
N GLU A 167 14.20 10.77 -20.04
CA GLU A 167 15.25 9.76 -20.15
C GLU A 167 14.64 8.35 -19.96
N ASN A 168 14.89 7.41 -20.88
CA ASN A 168 14.28 6.07 -20.84
C ASN A 168 12.75 6.11 -20.62
N ALA A 169 12.05 6.98 -21.36
CA ALA A 169 10.65 7.32 -21.12
C ALA A 169 9.67 6.13 -21.23
N GLU A 170 9.97 5.13 -22.06
CA GLU A 170 9.16 3.90 -22.15
C GLU A 170 9.28 3.05 -20.89
N LEU A 171 10.49 2.89 -20.35
CA LEU A 171 10.73 2.25 -19.06
C LEU A 171 10.01 3.01 -17.94
N PHE A 172 10.11 4.34 -17.93
CA PHE A 172 9.41 5.18 -16.96
C PHE A 172 7.88 5.07 -17.05
N TRP A 173 7.35 4.91 -18.26
CA TRP A 173 5.94 4.60 -18.46
C TRP A 173 5.58 3.23 -17.85
N GLY A 174 6.36 2.20 -18.12
CA GLY A 174 6.13 0.83 -17.64
C GLY A 174 6.19 0.70 -16.12
N LEU A 175 7.15 1.36 -15.47
CA LEU A 175 7.34 1.34 -14.02
C LEU A 175 6.17 1.99 -13.26
N ARG A 176 5.38 2.85 -13.90
CA ARG A 176 4.23 3.51 -13.27
C ARG A 176 2.95 2.66 -13.37
N GLY A 177 3.00 1.40 -13.00
CA GLY A 177 1.83 0.50 -12.97
C GLY A 177 2.09 -0.95 -13.37
N GLY A 178 3.20 -1.22 -14.05
CA GLY A 178 3.56 -2.57 -14.50
C GLY A 178 4.34 -3.40 -13.48
N GLY A 179 4.41 -2.97 -12.21
CA GLY A 179 5.07 -3.72 -11.14
C GLY A 179 6.58 -3.86 -11.33
N GLY A 180 7.15 -4.94 -10.79
CA GLY A 180 8.60 -5.23 -10.85
C GLY A 180 9.09 -5.88 -12.14
N ASN A 181 8.33 -5.83 -13.23
CA ASN A 181 8.65 -6.56 -14.48
C ASN A 181 9.90 -6.04 -15.21
N PHE A 182 10.27 -4.78 -15.00
CA PHE A 182 11.26 -4.09 -15.85
C PHE A 182 12.64 -3.91 -15.20
N GLY A 183 12.83 -4.47 -14.01
CA GLY A 183 14.06 -4.33 -13.23
C GLY A 183 13.80 -4.01 -11.77
N VAL A 184 14.88 -3.82 -11.03
CA VAL A 184 14.85 -3.51 -9.60
C VAL A 184 15.07 -2.02 -9.40
N VAL A 185 14.05 -1.31 -8.94
CA VAL A 185 14.17 0.11 -8.62
C VAL A 185 14.89 0.28 -7.28
N THR A 186 16.05 0.92 -7.32
CA THR A 186 16.92 1.15 -6.16
C THR A 186 16.69 2.52 -5.53
N GLN A 187 16.15 3.48 -6.28
CA GLN A 187 15.76 4.80 -5.79
C GLN A 187 14.57 5.36 -6.58
N PHE A 188 13.63 5.98 -5.87
CA PHE A 188 12.52 6.74 -6.41
C PHE A 188 12.72 8.24 -6.13
N GLU A 189 12.36 9.09 -7.08
CA GLU A 189 12.23 10.54 -6.89
C GLU A 189 10.76 10.94 -7.00
N PHE A 190 10.19 11.48 -5.91
CA PHE A 190 8.78 11.90 -5.85
C PHE A 190 8.64 13.42 -5.79
N ARG A 191 7.56 13.92 -6.38
CA ARG A 191 6.98 15.23 -6.07
C ARG A 191 6.23 15.14 -4.75
N LEU A 192 6.45 16.13 -3.89
CA LEU A 192 5.72 16.36 -2.65
C LEU A 192 4.74 17.53 -2.79
N HIS A 193 3.72 17.56 -1.94
CA HIS A 193 2.66 18.55 -1.90
C HIS A 193 2.53 19.12 -0.50
N ARG A 194 2.10 20.38 -0.40
CA ARG A 194 1.76 21.02 0.88
C ARG A 194 0.41 20.48 1.34
N SER A 195 0.45 19.40 2.12
CA SER A 195 -0.73 18.76 2.69
C SER A 195 -1.10 19.30 4.06
N GLY A 196 -0.17 19.98 4.74
CA GLY A 196 -0.25 20.22 6.18
C GLY A 196 0.08 18.96 6.98
N THR A 197 -0.06 19.06 8.30
CA THR A 197 0.34 18.02 9.27
C THR A 197 -0.83 17.40 10.03
N ARG A 198 -2.07 17.78 9.68
CA ARG A 198 -3.29 17.39 10.36
C ARG A 198 -4.22 16.61 9.44
N ALA A 199 -5.08 15.83 10.06
CA ALA A 199 -6.18 15.15 9.42
C ALA A 199 -7.42 15.11 10.32
N LEU A 200 -8.57 14.90 9.71
CA LEU A 200 -9.84 14.66 10.37
C LEU A 200 -10.45 13.36 9.84
N SER A 201 -10.77 12.43 10.73
CA SER A 201 -11.60 11.25 10.42
C SER A 201 -13.02 11.48 10.92
N VAL A 202 -14.01 11.27 10.06
CA VAL A 202 -15.43 11.31 10.42
C VAL A 202 -16.06 10.00 10.03
N GLU A 203 -16.62 9.29 11.01
CA GLU A 203 -17.17 7.95 10.86
C GLU A 203 -18.53 7.83 11.56
N LEU A 204 -19.49 7.25 10.87
CA LEU A 204 -20.84 6.96 11.34
C LEU A 204 -21.10 5.46 11.24
N ASP A 205 -21.54 4.84 12.32
CA ASP A 205 -21.84 3.41 12.36
C ASP A 205 -23.34 3.16 12.21
N PHE A 206 -23.69 2.20 11.37
CA PHE A 206 -25.05 1.72 11.17
C PHE A 206 -25.09 0.19 11.33
N PRO A 207 -26.16 -0.37 11.93
CA PRO A 207 -26.42 -1.80 11.83
C PRO A 207 -26.56 -2.21 10.36
N VAL A 208 -25.94 -3.32 9.96
CA VAL A 208 -25.99 -3.80 8.56
C VAL A 208 -27.42 -3.97 8.05
N SER A 209 -28.36 -4.37 8.92
CA SER A 209 -29.79 -4.49 8.60
C SER A 209 -30.46 -3.19 8.14
N GLU A 210 -29.88 -2.04 8.50
CA GLU A 210 -30.41 -0.70 8.21
C GLU A 210 -29.48 0.11 7.28
N ALA A 211 -28.33 -0.45 6.90
CA ALA A 211 -27.24 0.28 6.25
C ALA A 211 -27.40 0.44 4.73
N LEU A 212 -28.38 -0.19 4.08
CA LEU A 212 -28.52 -0.12 2.61
C LEU A 212 -28.72 1.32 2.11
N ALA A 213 -29.73 2.02 2.63
CA ALA A 213 -30.01 3.39 2.23
C ALA A 213 -28.90 4.39 2.64
N PRO A 214 -28.34 4.33 3.88
CA PRO A 214 -27.16 5.12 4.25
C PRO A 214 -25.97 4.88 3.32
N THR A 215 -25.66 3.64 2.96
CA THR A 215 -24.50 3.33 2.10
C THR A 215 -24.70 3.83 0.66
N ALA A 216 -25.92 3.74 0.12
CA ALA A 216 -26.24 4.31 -1.19
C ALA A 216 -26.07 5.84 -1.20
N ARG A 217 -26.57 6.53 -0.17
CA ARG A 217 -26.39 7.99 -0.02
C ARG A 217 -24.92 8.36 0.18
N TRP A 218 -24.17 7.58 0.95
CA TRP A 218 -22.72 7.77 1.14
C TRP A 218 -21.97 7.68 -0.20
N ARG A 219 -22.32 6.71 -1.05
CA ARG A 219 -21.77 6.60 -2.41
C ARG A 219 -22.07 7.87 -3.21
N ASP A 220 -23.31 8.33 -3.21
CA ASP A 220 -23.74 9.48 -4.00
C ASP A 220 -23.00 10.77 -3.54
N LEU A 221 -22.93 11.01 -2.22
CA LEU A 221 -22.16 12.11 -1.63
C LEU A 221 -20.68 12.06 -2.01
N SER A 222 -20.09 10.87 -2.12
CA SER A 222 -18.67 10.72 -2.47
C SER A 222 -18.33 11.19 -3.89
N GLY A 223 -19.33 11.23 -4.78
CA GLY A 223 -19.22 11.71 -6.16
C GLY A 223 -18.99 13.22 -6.23
N ASP A 224 -19.73 13.98 -5.42
CA ASP A 224 -19.67 15.44 -5.37
C ASP A 224 -18.70 15.97 -4.30
N ALA A 225 -18.09 15.07 -3.52
CA ALA A 225 -17.20 15.45 -2.43
C ALA A 225 -15.95 16.21 -2.91
N PRO A 226 -15.51 17.25 -2.16
CA PRO A 226 -14.22 17.90 -2.42
C PRO A 226 -13.09 16.88 -2.53
N ARG A 227 -12.09 17.13 -3.38
CA ARG A 227 -10.97 16.20 -3.59
C ARG A 227 -10.16 15.89 -2.31
N ARG A 228 -10.18 16.80 -1.34
CA ARG A 228 -9.59 16.64 0.00
C ARG A 228 -10.29 15.60 0.88
N ALA A 229 -11.55 15.28 0.58
CA ALA A 229 -12.34 14.31 1.31
C ALA A 229 -12.24 12.94 0.63
N THR A 230 -11.51 12.01 1.25
CA THR A 230 -11.44 10.62 0.81
C THR A 230 -12.48 9.80 1.57
N TYR A 231 -13.55 9.44 0.87
CA TYR A 231 -14.65 8.67 1.41
C TYR A 231 -14.22 7.20 1.57
N THR A 232 -14.45 6.66 2.76
CA THR A 232 -14.17 5.25 3.09
C THR A 232 -15.36 4.63 3.82
N ALA A 233 -15.59 3.34 3.56
CA ALA A 233 -16.57 2.55 4.28
C ALA A 233 -15.99 1.17 4.62
N THR A 234 -16.39 0.62 5.76
CA THR A 234 -16.01 -0.72 6.22
C THR A 234 -17.24 -1.44 6.72
N VAL A 235 -17.39 -2.71 6.37
CA VAL A 235 -18.44 -3.59 6.87
C VAL A 235 -17.76 -4.77 7.56
N ALA A 236 -18.00 -4.92 8.86
CA ALA A 236 -17.45 -6.01 9.67
C ALA A 236 -18.28 -6.19 10.95
N GLY A 237 -18.41 -7.42 11.45
CA GLY A 237 -19.07 -7.68 12.74
C GLY A 237 -20.52 -7.21 12.81
N GLY A 238 -21.23 -7.17 11.68
CA GLY A 238 -22.62 -6.70 11.60
C GLY A 238 -22.80 -5.17 11.60
N ILE A 239 -21.71 -4.41 11.54
CA ILE A 239 -21.71 -2.93 11.49
C ILE A 239 -21.16 -2.45 10.15
N ALA A 240 -21.84 -1.47 9.56
CA ALA A 240 -21.34 -0.67 8.45
C ALA A 240 -20.88 0.70 8.98
N THR A 241 -19.57 0.94 8.94
CA THR A 241 -18.95 2.23 9.25
C THR A 241 -18.78 3.03 7.97
N LEU A 242 -19.47 4.16 7.87
CA LEU A 242 -19.48 5.04 6.69
C LEU A 242 -18.84 6.37 7.05
N GLY A 243 -17.91 6.87 6.23
CA GLY A 243 -17.20 8.09 6.59
C GLY A 243 -16.32 8.68 5.51
N PHE A 244 -15.50 9.66 5.92
CA PHE A 244 -14.42 10.19 5.11
C PHE A 244 -13.24 10.61 5.99
N VAL A 245 -12.07 10.67 5.35
CA VAL A 245 -10.85 11.28 5.87
C VAL A 245 -10.61 12.58 5.12
N TRP A 246 -10.25 13.63 5.85
CA TRP A 246 -9.86 14.93 5.31
C TRP A 246 -8.43 15.26 5.73
N ILE A 247 -7.57 15.60 4.77
CA ILE A 247 -6.17 15.98 5.04
C ILE A 247 -5.97 17.48 4.90
N GLY A 248 -5.29 18.07 5.89
CA GLY A 248 -5.03 19.49 6.00
C GLY A 248 -5.88 20.14 7.09
N ASP A 249 -6.28 21.38 6.88
CA ASP A 249 -7.07 22.14 7.87
C ASP A 249 -8.41 21.44 8.19
N SER A 250 -8.63 21.21 9.48
CA SER A 250 -9.75 20.45 10.01
C SER A 250 -11.08 21.23 10.00
N GLU A 251 -11.05 22.56 9.86
CA GLU A 251 -12.28 23.37 9.79
C GLU A 251 -13.11 23.03 8.53
N GLY A 252 -12.46 22.99 7.37
CA GLY A 252 -13.10 22.55 6.12
C GLY A 252 -13.68 21.13 6.22
N GLY A 253 -12.95 20.22 6.86
CA GLY A 253 -13.44 18.86 7.14
C GLY A 253 -14.67 18.83 8.05
N ARG A 254 -14.70 19.65 9.11
CA ARG A 254 -15.85 19.77 10.03
C ARG A 254 -17.06 20.38 9.33
N GLN A 255 -16.86 21.34 8.44
CA GLN A 255 -17.94 21.89 7.62
C GLN A 255 -18.50 20.81 6.68
N HIS A 256 -17.62 20.07 6.00
CA HIS A 256 -18.02 18.97 5.11
C HIS A 256 -18.75 17.84 5.85
N ALA A 257 -18.39 17.57 7.11
CA ALA A 257 -19.03 16.56 7.95
C ALA A 257 -20.54 16.74 8.11
N ARG A 258 -21.07 17.97 7.90
CA ARG A 258 -22.52 18.24 7.91
C ARG A 258 -23.25 17.50 6.78
N ALA A 259 -22.60 17.24 5.65
CA ALA A 259 -23.19 16.49 4.54
C ALA A 259 -23.57 15.06 4.96
N LEU A 260 -22.83 14.45 5.90
CA LEU A 260 -23.13 13.10 6.39
C LEU A 260 -24.42 13.03 7.25
N GLN A 261 -25.02 14.16 7.64
CA GLN A 261 -26.35 14.16 8.27
C GLN A 261 -27.43 13.56 7.34
N ALA A 262 -27.23 13.64 6.01
CA ALA A 262 -28.13 13.04 5.04
C ALA A 262 -28.16 11.49 5.10
N LEU A 263 -27.20 10.86 5.79
CA LEU A 263 -27.15 9.39 5.92
C LEU A 263 -28.21 8.85 6.90
N GLY A 264 -28.83 9.70 7.72
CA GLY A 264 -29.77 9.29 8.76
C GLY A 264 -29.12 9.24 10.14
N GLU A 265 -29.81 8.63 11.10
CA GLU A 265 -29.35 8.54 12.50
C GLU A 265 -28.45 7.31 12.70
N PRO A 266 -27.16 7.49 13.00
CA PRO A 266 -26.24 6.38 13.27
C PRO A 266 -26.34 5.90 14.72
N ILE A 267 -25.92 4.68 15.00
CA ILE A 267 -25.80 4.17 16.38
C ILE A 267 -24.57 4.72 17.10
N ALA A 268 -23.57 5.15 16.33
CA ALA A 268 -22.38 5.82 16.85
C ALA A 268 -21.83 6.82 15.83
N ARG A 269 -21.28 7.92 16.35
CA ARG A 269 -20.60 8.94 15.56
C ARG A 269 -19.24 9.23 16.17
N ARG A 270 -18.19 9.12 15.36
CA ARG A 270 -16.82 9.49 15.73
C ARG A 270 -16.32 10.61 14.83
N VAL A 271 -15.77 11.65 15.46
CA VAL A 271 -15.10 12.76 14.79
C VAL A 271 -13.77 12.93 15.49
N VAL A 272 -12.69 12.54 14.83
CA VAL A 272 -11.35 12.47 15.43
C VAL A 272 -10.40 13.33 14.64
N GLU A 273 -9.76 14.29 15.30
CA GLU A 273 -8.63 15.04 14.74
C GLU A 273 -7.33 14.29 15.07
N LEU A 274 -6.49 14.13 14.05
CA LEU A 274 -5.26 13.34 14.09
C LEU A 274 -4.11 14.17 13.52
N SER A 275 -2.88 13.83 13.87
CA SER A 275 -1.77 14.19 12.98
C SER A 275 -1.85 13.35 11.69
N TYR A 276 -1.26 13.82 10.60
CA TYR A 276 -1.16 13.02 9.37
C TYR A 276 -0.41 11.70 9.61
N LEU A 277 0.60 11.71 10.49
CA LEU A 277 1.34 10.50 10.87
C LEU A 277 0.47 9.51 11.63
N ASP A 278 -0.33 9.97 12.60
CA ASP A 278 -1.26 9.08 13.33
C ASP A 278 -2.30 8.48 12.37
N LEU A 279 -2.79 9.26 11.41
CA LEU A 279 -3.67 8.75 10.35
C LEU A 279 -2.99 7.64 9.53
N GLN A 280 -1.74 7.84 9.13
CA GLN A 280 -0.97 6.88 8.31
C GLN A 280 -0.59 5.59 9.06
N CYS A 281 -0.52 5.63 10.39
CA CYS A 281 -0.19 4.47 11.23
C CYS A 281 -1.41 3.81 11.88
N ARG A 282 -2.62 4.39 11.77
CA ARG A 282 -3.82 3.96 12.52
C ARG A 282 -4.18 2.48 12.32
N ASP A 283 -3.85 1.94 11.15
CA ASP A 283 -4.21 0.58 10.74
C ASP A 283 -3.02 -0.39 10.88
N ASP A 284 -1.88 0.04 11.42
CA ASP A 284 -0.65 -0.78 11.46
C ASP A 284 -0.84 -2.06 12.29
N ASP A 285 -1.46 -1.95 13.46
CA ASP A 285 -1.75 -3.08 14.34
C ASP A 285 -2.75 -4.05 13.69
N LEU A 286 -3.78 -3.52 13.02
CA LEU A 286 -4.74 -4.33 12.27
C LEU A 286 -4.09 -5.06 11.08
N GLN A 287 -2.98 -4.52 10.60
CA GLN A 287 -2.19 -5.02 9.48
C GLN A 287 -0.84 -5.57 9.93
N GLU A 288 -0.71 -6.05 11.16
CA GLU A 288 0.55 -6.57 11.71
C GLU A 288 1.18 -7.72 10.89
N HIS A 289 2.47 -7.99 11.08
CA HIS A 289 3.10 -9.15 10.43
C HIS A 289 2.62 -10.49 11.02
N ALA A 290 3.08 -11.60 10.43
CA ALA A 290 2.88 -12.97 10.95
C ALA A 290 1.44 -13.53 10.96
N GLN A 291 0.47 -12.83 10.36
CA GLN A 291 -0.89 -13.34 10.13
C GLN A 291 -1.03 -13.99 8.75
N ARG A 292 -1.86 -15.04 8.65
CA ARG A 292 -2.26 -15.63 7.35
C ARG A 292 -3.35 -14.77 6.74
N ARG A 293 -3.29 -14.52 5.43
CA ARG A 293 -4.16 -13.57 4.75
C ARG A 293 -4.63 -14.06 3.38
N TYR A 294 -5.91 -13.88 3.12
CA TYR A 294 -6.49 -14.07 1.80
C TYR A 294 -7.35 -12.87 1.42
N TRP A 295 -7.06 -12.25 0.27
CA TRP A 295 -7.68 -11.00 -0.17
C TRP A 295 -8.30 -11.18 -1.55
N LYS A 296 -9.47 -10.58 -1.73
CA LYS A 296 -10.12 -10.36 -3.03
C LYS A 296 -10.38 -8.87 -3.16
N GLY A 297 -10.07 -8.31 -4.33
CA GLY A 297 -10.32 -6.91 -4.63
C GLY A 297 -11.02 -6.74 -5.96
N HIS A 298 -11.76 -5.65 -6.11
CA HIS A 298 -12.43 -5.30 -7.36
C HIS A 298 -12.47 -3.78 -7.57
N TYR A 299 -12.46 -3.38 -8.84
CA TYR A 299 -12.64 -1.99 -9.25
C TYR A 299 -14.04 -1.81 -9.81
N PHE A 300 -14.76 -0.80 -9.32
CA PHE A 300 -16.08 -0.43 -9.81
C PHE A 300 -15.97 0.85 -10.64
N ARG A 301 -16.45 0.82 -11.89
CA ARG A 301 -16.68 2.07 -12.66
C ARG A 301 -17.84 2.85 -12.07
N GLU A 302 -18.88 2.12 -11.68
CA GLU A 302 -20.04 2.58 -10.93
C GLU A 302 -20.33 1.55 -9.85
N LEU A 303 -20.82 1.99 -8.71
CA LEU A 303 -21.16 1.13 -7.57
C LEU A 303 -22.69 1.01 -7.47
N PRO A 304 -23.33 0.04 -8.16
CA PRO A 304 -24.78 -0.08 -8.17
C PRO A 304 -25.31 -0.53 -6.80
N ASP A 305 -26.59 -0.26 -6.52
CA ASP A 305 -27.25 -0.67 -5.26
C ASP A 305 -27.16 -2.18 -5.02
N ALA A 306 -27.21 -3.00 -6.08
CA ALA A 306 -27.03 -4.45 -5.97
C ALA A 306 -25.64 -4.84 -5.43
N ALA A 307 -24.58 -4.09 -5.77
CA ALA A 307 -23.25 -4.32 -5.23
C ALA A 307 -23.14 -3.90 -3.76
N ILE A 308 -23.82 -2.81 -3.38
CA ILE A 308 -23.95 -2.40 -1.97
C ILE A 308 -24.70 -3.45 -1.16
N ALA A 309 -25.83 -3.95 -1.67
CA ALA A 309 -26.58 -5.02 -1.02
C ALA A 309 -25.73 -6.29 -0.85
N ALA A 310 -24.97 -6.69 -1.87
CA ALA A 310 -24.06 -7.83 -1.79
C ALA A 310 -22.93 -7.62 -0.77
N LEU A 311 -22.39 -6.40 -0.70
CA LEU A 311 -21.40 -6.03 0.32
C LEU A 311 -22.01 -6.12 1.73
N LEU A 312 -23.23 -5.67 1.94
CA LEU A 312 -23.87 -5.72 3.26
C LEU A 312 -24.26 -7.14 3.66
N ALA A 313 -24.62 -8.00 2.71
CA ALA A 313 -25.06 -9.37 2.95
C ALA A 313 -23.93 -10.40 3.13
N HIS A 314 -22.65 -9.99 3.05
CA HIS A 314 -21.53 -10.92 3.18
C HIS A 314 -21.41 -11.49 4.61
N ASP A 315 -20.65 -12.58 4.74
CA ASP A 315 -20.36 -13.18 6.05
C ASP A 315 -19.74 -12.14 7.00
N PRO A 316 -20.36 -11.87 8.17
CA PRO A 316 -19.93 -10.82 9.09
C PRO A 316 -18.56 -11.09 9.75
N THR A 317 -18.03 -12.32 9.65
CA THR A 317 -16.69 -12.69 10.12
C THR A 317 -15.58 -12.28 9.15
N VAL A 318 -15.95 -11.91 7.92
CA VAL A 318 -15.06 -11.32 6.93
C VAL A 318 -15.19 -9.80 7.02
N ALA A 319 -14.08 -9.08 6.91
CA ALA A 319 -14.11 -7.63 6.80
C ALA A 319 -14.07 -7.26 5.32
N ALA A 320 -14.95 -6.33 4.93
CA ALA A 320 -14.96 -5.77 3.59
C ALA A 320 -14.90 -4.24 3.65
N GLY A 321 -14.07 -3.65 2.80
CA GLY A 321 -13.87 -2.21 2.70
C GLY A 321 -14.24 -1.68 1.33
N LEU A 322 -14.72 -0.45 1.30
CA LEU A 322 -14.87 0.39 0.12
C LEU A 322 -14.08 1.67 0.30
N GLN A 323 -13.36 2.08 -0.73
CA GLN A 323 -12.81 3.42 -0.83
C GLN A 323 -13.32 4.07 -2.12
N ALA A 324 -13.90 5.26 -1.98
CA ALA A 324 -14.53 5.97 -3.09
C ALA A 324 -13.66 7.16 -3.54
N TYR A 325 -13.34 7.16 -4.83
CA TYR A 325 -12.44 8.13 -5.46
C TYR A 325 -13.17 9.18 -6.31
N GLY A 326 -14.49 9.03 -6.54
CA GLY A 326 -15.36 10.11 -7.02
C GLY A 326 -14.96 10.67 -8.39
N GLY A 327 -14.83 9.79 -9.38
CA GLY A 327 -14.29 10.11 -10.70
C GLY A 327 -12.77 10.10 -10.69
N GLY A 328 -12.22 9.06 -11.32
CA GLY A 328 -10.80 8.70 -11.49
C GLY A 328 -9.71 9.51 -10.75
N PRO A 329 -8.75 8.84 -10.05
CA PRO A 329 -7.72 9.54 -9.27
C PRO A 329 -6.84 10.49 -10.09
N SER A 330 -6.81 10.43 -11.43
CA SER A 330 -6.01 11.35 -12.23
C SER A 330 -6.65 11.78 -13.56
N ARG A 331 -6.33 13.02 -13.98
CA ARG A 331 -6.59 13.57 -15.33
C ARG A 331 -5.45 13.28 -16.32
N SER A 332 -4.47 12.44 -15.98
CA SER A 332 -3.25 12.30 -16.80
C SER A 332 -3.51 11.50 -18.08
N ARG A 333 -2.94 11.96 -19.20
CA ARG A 333 -3.34 11.50 -20.55
C ARG A 333 -2.85 10.09 -20.92
N ARG A 334 -1.76 9.54 -20.35
CA ARG A 334 -1.23 8.19 -20.72
C ARG A 334 -0.27 7.51 -19.70
N PRO A 335 -0.73 7.08 -18.53
CA PRO A 335 0.05 6.18 -17.65
C PRO A 335 -0.37 4.69 -17.81
N ALA A 336 0.50 3.75 -17.43
CA ALA A 336 0.27 2.30 -17.54
C ALA A 336 -0.90 1.68 -16.71
N PRO A 337 -1.38 2.20 -15.56
CA PRO A 337 -2.40 1.53 -14.76
C PRO A 337 -3.76 1.55 -15.47
N SER A 338 -4.42 0.39 -15.57
CA SER A 338 -5.59 0.15 -16.42
C SER A 338 -6.93 0.67 -15.87
N HIS A 339 -7.09 0.82 -14.55
CA HIS A 339 -8.39 1.09 -13.90
C HIS A 339 -8.60 2.52 -13.39
N ARG A 340 -7.96 3.51 -14.01
CA ARG A 340 -8.02 4.93 -13.59
C ARG A 340 -9.40 5.58 -13.68
N ARG A 341 -10.36 4.96 -14.38
CA ARG A 341 -11.75 5.44 -14.44
C ARG A 341 -12.65 4.83 -13.38
N ALA A 342 -12.12 4.00 -12.48
CA ALA A 342 -12.89 3.45 -11.37
C ALA A 342 -13.35 4.57 -10.43
N SER A 343 -14.62 4.53 -10.03
CA SER A 343 -15.20 5.43 -9.04
C SER A 343 -15.00 4.92 -7.62
N ALA A 344 -14.90 3.61 -7.44
CA ALA A 344 -14.63 2.97 -6.15
C ALA A 344 -13.79 1.69 -6.31
N THR A 345 -13.12 1.32 -5.22
CA THR A 345 -12.50 0.00 -5.06
C THR A 345 -13.14 -0.71 -3.90
N SER A 346 -13.37 -2.01 -4.05
CA SER A 346 -13.62 -2.90 -2.90
C SER A 346 -12.42 -3.78 -2.64
N SER A 347 -12.25 -4.11 -1.36
CA SER A 347 -11.40 -5.20 -0.92
C SER A 347 -12.12 -5.97 0.18
N ALA A 348 -12.24 -7.28 0.03
CA ALA A 348 -12.67 -8.19 1.09
C ALA A 348 -11.47 -9.06 1.49
N GLY A 349 -11.21 -9.13 2.78
CA GLY A 349 -10.05 -9.83 3.31
C GLY A 349 -10.41 -10.60 4.57
N HIS A 350 -9.85 -11.81 4.68
CA HIS A 350 -9.87 -12.56 5.94
C HIS A 350 -8.43 -12.73 6.44
N ARG A 351 -8.26 -12.68 7.76
CA ARG A 351 -6.99 -12.94 8.44
C ARG A 351 -7.20 -13.93 9.58
N TRP A 352 -6.23 -14.81 9.80
CA TRP A 352 -6.29 -15.79 10.87
C TRP A 352 -4.88 -16.16 11.34
N THR A 353 -4.80 -16.63 12.58
CA THR A 353 -3.56 -17.14 13.15
C THR A 353 -3.30 -18.57 12.65
N PRO A 354 -2.03 -19.00 12.55
CA PRO A 354 -1.71 -20.40 12.28
C PRO A 354 -2.33 -21.31 13.36
N SER A 355 -3.08 -22.33 12.96
CA SER A 355 -3.57 -23.34 13.90
C SER A 355 -2.39 -24.02 14.60
N PRO A 356 -2.39 -24.13 15.94
CA PRO A 356 -1.32 -24.82 16.67
C PRO A 356 -1.20 -26.30 16.27
N PHE A 357 -2.29 -26.90 15.76
CA PHE A 357 -2.37 -28.32 15.41
C PHE A 357 -1.79 -28.69 14.03
N LEU A 358 -1.49 -27.69 13.18
CA LEU A 358 -0.89 -27.91 11.85
C LEU A 358 0.61 -27.60 11.80
N SER A 359 1.19 -27.13 12.92
CA SER A 359 2.64 -27.21 13.08
C SER A 359 2.95 -28.68 13.37
N GLY A 360 3.61 -29.39 12.46
CA GLY A 360 3.95 -30.82 12.59
C GLY A 360 4.93 -31.16 13.73
N ARG A 361 4.80 -30.51 14.89
CA ARG A 361 5.47 -30.87 16.13
C ARG A 361 4.52 -31.75 16.94
N PRO A 362 4.88 -33.01 17.25
CA PRO A 362 4.09 -33.81 18.16
C PRO A 362 4.00 -33.09 19.52
N PRO A 363 2.87 -33.21 20.23
CA PRO A 363 2.73 -32.64 21.56
C PRO A 363 3.84 -33.20 22.45
N ARG A 364 4.60 -32.31 23.10
CA ARG A 364 5.52 -32.71 24.16
C ARG A 364 4.68 -33.27 25.31
N THR A 365 4.78 -34.56 25.56
CA THR A 365 4.31 -35.16 26.81
C THR A 365 5.05 -34.52 27.97
N PRO A 366 4.35 -34.11 29.05
CA PRO A 366 5.01 -33.71 30.28
C PRO A 366 5.68 -34.95 30.89
N GLY A 367 6.97 -34.83 31.18
CA GLY A 367 7.76 -35.78 31.96
C GLY A 367 8.28 -35.10 33.21
#